data_AF-A0A1G2LAA3-F1
#
_entry.id   AF-A0A1G2LAA3-F1
#
_cell.length_a   1.000
_cell.length_b   1.000
_cell.length_c   1.000
_cell.angle_alpha   90.00
_cell.angle_beta   90.00
_cell.angle_gamma   90.00
#
_symmetry.space_group_name_H-M   'P 1'
#
loop_
_entity.id
_entity.type
_entity.pdbx_description
1 polymer ?
#
loop_
_entity_poly.entity_id
_entity_poly.type
_entity_poly.pdbx_seq_one_letter_code
_entity_poly.pdbx_strand_id
1 'polypeptide(L)'
;MALPDLADIFFSPRSSDLATNWREFLGYFVKQFWPGVNTQIDKLALTRLDFPLLVLPFFLLAFLALLVFWENPRPRNALFSGVTAGLLGYVYFHTWIYWMAVVGFMAIATLVFYRHDATRLRGMGILIATAAATLIPYVINYYRFITAPGHEDFTFRLSLAEGREIFWAGLGFDYLVYLALGVLVWMLWFTRDRNRGVFLLALLAAMPAVWNVQLLTGFVPAPDHWPKAISVVLFIISAVILFEISRRAILRWPRLAPLIPVLLVIGSLAVVSKKIVNVASLSAGLQQWVADKYFFPKEIADSWEWINANLPGEPKVVSSSFLTSQYLAVYTSARPYLPQSIISPLPMDELETRYLAASRLFGVRPEVLDDQLRSRPPDDPCLGLECYYRDENFGKLTDDLYACYFSRGSVNTYFRQGCGRVPEAKRAELLARYSALRSRWQDIPAEYVYYGPWERQFSEPNFERDSQLTLVYQNPLVEIYQVKR
;
A
#
# COMPACT_ATOMS: atom_id res chain seq x y z
N MET A 1 -13.46 -22.01 -22.63
CA MET A 1 -13.28 -21.26 -21.38
C MET A 1 -14.15 -21.95 -20.34
N ALA A 2 -13.57 -22.68 -19.40
CA ALA A 2 -14.35 -23.31 -18.33
C ALA A 2 -14.91 -22.21 -17.42
N LEU A 3 -16.17 -22.31 -17.02
CA LEU A 3 -16.73 -21.38 -16.03
C LEU A 3 -15.96 -21.56 -14.71
N PRO A 4 -15.56 -20.46 -14.05
CA PRO A 4 -14.92 -20.56 -12.74
C PRO A 4 -15.86 -21.24 -11.75
N ASP A 5 -15.29 -22.06 -10.85
CA ASP A 5 -16.04 -22.68 -9.77
C ASP A 5 -16.74 -21.59 -8.94
N LEU A 6 -18.03 -21.73 -8.70
CA LEU A 6 -18.78 -20.78 -7.88
C LEU A 6 -18.18 -20.69 -6.47
N ALA A 7 -17.59 -21.77 -5.97
CA ALA A 7 -16.89 -21.75 -4.69
C ALA A 7 -15.71 -20.77 -4.70
N ASP A 8 -14.94 -20.74 -5.78
CA ASP A 8 -13.79 -19.86 -5.98
C ASP A 8 -14.15 -18.37 -6.14
N ILE A 9 -15.39 -18.09 -6.56
CA ILE A 9 -15.92 -16.71 -6.74
C ILE A 9 -16.40 -16.13 -5.41
N PHE A 10 -16.98 -16.98 -4.54
CA PHE A 10 -17.61 -16.55 -3.29
C PHE A 10 -16.77 -16.83 -2.03
N PHE A 11 -15.81 -17.77 -2.10
CA PHE A 11 -15.03 -18.23 -0.95
C PHE A 11 -13.54 -18.26 -1.30
N SER A 12 -12.80 -17.25 -0.87
CA SER A 12 -11.33 -17.26 -0.99
C SER A 12 -10.71 -18.14 0.10
N PRO A 13 -9.50 -18.70 -0.09
CA PRO A 13 -8.78 -19.43 0.96
C PRO A 13 -8.50 -18.61 2.24
N ARG A 14 -8.64 -17.28 2.20
CA ARG A 14 -8.49 -16.41 3.38
C ARG A 14 -9.80 -16.16 4.15
N SER A 15 -10.95 -16.52 3.59
CA SER A 15 -12.26 -16.27 4.19
C SER A 15 -13.25 -17.37 3.81
N SER A 16 -12.95 -18.59 4.24
CA SER A 16 -13.61 -19.80 3.73
C SER A 16 -15.00 -20.10 4.30
N ASP A 17 -15.67 -19.17 5.00
CA ASP A 17 -17.08 -19.39 5.37
C ASP A 17 -17.86 -18.11 5.72
N LEU A 18 -19.18 -18.12 5.50
CA LEU A 18 -20.10 -17.05 5.92
C LEU A 18 -20.04 -16.81 7.43
N ALA A 19 -19.81 -17.87 8.21
CA ALA A 19 -19.60 -17.78 9.66
C ALA A 19 -18.28 -17.07 10.00
N THR A 20 -17.24 -17.26 9.20
CA THR A 20 -15.95 -16.56 9.32
C THR A 20 -16.11 -15.09 8.94
N ASN A 21 -16.78 -14.79 7.83
CA ASN A 21 -17.11 -13.42 7.41
C ASN A 21 -18.01 -12.69 8.42
N TRP A 22 -18.97 -13.38 9.04
CA TRP A 22 -19.80 -12.80 10.09
C TRP A 22 -19.02 -12.60 11.39
N ARG A 23 -18.15 -13.52 11.79
CA ARG A 23 -17.22 -13.35 12.92
C ARG A 23 -16.22 -12.23 12.68
N GLU A 24 -15.72 -12.08 11.46
CA GLU A 24 -14.84 -10.99 11.05
C GLU A 24 -15.59 -9.67 10.99
N PHE A 25 -16.83 -9.65 10.49
CA PHE A 25 -17.71 -8.48 10.50
C PHE A 25 -18.05 -8.07 11.93
N LEU A 26 -18.50 -8.98 12.79
CA LEU A 26 -18.76 -8.70 14.19
C LEU A 26 -17.48 -8.27 14.90
N GLY A 27 -16.38 -8.96 14.63
CA GLY A 27 -15.05 -8.63 15.14
C GLY A 27 -14.65 -7.22 14.73
N TYR A 28 -14.85 -6.84 13.47
CA TYR A 28 -14.57 -5.52 12.93
C TYR A 28 -15.52 -4.48 13.54
N PHE A 29 -16.82 -4.74 13.53
CA PHE A 29 -17.84 -3.83 14.05
C PHE A 29 -17.65 -3.57 15.54
N VAL A 30 -17.50 -4.62 16.36
CA VAL A 30 -17.24 -4.49 17.78
C VAL A 30 -15.91 -3.76 18.02
N LYS A 31 -14.84 -4.10 17.29
CA LYS A 31 -13.55 -3.40 17.40
C LYS A 31 -13.60 -1.93 17.00
N GLN A 32 -14.48 -1.53 16.09
CA GLN A 32 -14.54 -0.15 15.57
C GLN A 32 -15.61 0.72 16.24
N PHE A 33 -16.68 0.11 16.78
CA PHE A 33 -17.85 0.84 17.27
C PHE A 33 -18.16 0.61 18.77
N TRP A 34 -17.62 -0.43 19.41
CA TRP A 34 -17.91 -0.72 20.82
C TRP A 34 -16.80 -0.20 21.76
N PRO A 35 -17.08 0.78 22.64
CA PRO A 35 -16.07 1.36 23.53
C PRO A 35 -15.36 0.36 24.45
N GLY A 36 -16.05 -0.73 24.85
CA GLY A 36 -15.51 -1.71 25.80
C GLY A 36 -14.53 -2.74 25.21
N VAL A 37 -14.21 -2.69 23.92
CA VAL A 37 -13.25 -3.62 23.28
C VAL A 37 -12.10 -2.82 22.73
N ASN A 38 -10.91 -2.87 23.35
CA ASN A 38 -9.74 -2.11 22.87
C ASN A 38 -9.34 -2.48 21.44
N THR A 39 -9.09 -1.46 20.62
CA THR A 39 -8.53 -1.64 19.27
C THR A 39 -7.02 -1.57 19.40
N GLN A 40 -6.30 -2.56 18.86
CA GLN A 40 -4.83 -2.53 18.82
C GLN A 40 -4.32 -1.26 18.14
N ILE A 41 -3.19 -0.72 18.60
CA ILE A 41 -2.68 0.57 18.12
C ILE A 41 -2.40 0.58 16.61
N ASP A 42 -2.00 -0.55 16.01
CA ASP A 42 -1.83 -0.70 14.54
C ASP A 42 -3.15 -0.71 13.77
N LYS A 43 -4.29 -0.88 14.44
CA LYS A 43 -5.62 -0.90 13.83
C LYS A 43 -6.40 0.39 14.07
N LEU A 44 -5.84 1.35 14.81
CA LEU A 44 -6.44 2.66 14.99
C LEU A 44 -6.25 3.48 13.71
N ALA A 45 -7.36 3.93 13.13
CA ALA A 45 -7.30 4.95 12.10
C ALA A 45 -6.62 6.21 12.69
N LEU A 46 -5.64 6.78 11.97
CA LEU A 46 -4.79 7.94 12.35
C LEU A 46 -3.50 7.62 13.13
N THR A 47 -3.30 6.43 13.70
CA THR A 47 -2.01 6.10 14.38
C THR A 47 -0.95 5.59 13.42
N ARG A 48 -1.36 5.02 12.29
CA ARG A 48 -0.49 4.68 11.16
C ARG A 48 -0.95 5.43 9.91
N LEU A 49 0.01 6.03 9.20
CA LEU A 49 -0.16 6.61 7.87
C LEU A 49 -0.17 5.53 6.77
N ASP A 50 -0.64 4.30 7.08
CA ASP A 50 -0.61 3.15 6.17
C ASP A 50 -1.45 3.38 4.89
N PHE A 51 -2.39 4.32 4.96
CA PHE A 51 -2.95 5.02 3.82
C PHE A 51 -2.53 6.48 3.99
N PRO A 52 -1.99 7.18 2.98
CA PRO A 52 -1.63 8.56 3.18
C PRO A 52 -2.95 9.30 3.39
N LEU A 53 -3.28 9.62 4.64
CA LEU A 53 -4.45 10.45 4.95
C LEU A 53 -4.32 11.80 4.22
N LEU A 54 -3.09 12.18 3.88
CA LEU A 54 -2.76 13.26 2.96
C LEU A 54 -3.47 13.15 1.60
N VAL A 55 -3.83 11.96 1.11
CA VAL A 55 -4.63 11.78 -0.12
C VAL A 55 -6.05 12.33 0.05
N LEU A 56 -6.63 12.21 1.25
CA LEU A 56 -8.05 12.52 1.47
C LEU A 56 -8.41 13.98 1.17
N PRO A 57 -7.66 15.00 1.63
CA PRO A 57 -7.92 16.39 1.25
C PRO A 57 -7.95 16.62 -0.26
N PHE A 58 -6.99 16.06 -1.02
CA PHE A 58 -6.94 16.22 -2.47
C PHE A 58 -8.10 15.48 -3.15
N PHE A 59 -8.43 14.29 -2.65
CA PHE A 59 -9.55 13.51 -3.16
C PHE A 59 -10.90 14.19 -2.92
N LEU A 60 -11.13 14.70 -1.70
CA LEU A 60 -12.34 15.44 -1.36
C LEU A 60 -12.44 16.74 -2.17
N LEU A 61 -11.32 17.42 -2.40
CA LEU A 61 -11.27 18.60 -3.26
C LEU A 61 -11.67 18.27 -4.70
N ALA A 62 -11.11 17.21 -5.27
CA ALA A 62 -11.48 16.74 -6.61
C ALA A 62 -12.96 16.33 -6.68
N PHE A 63 -13.46 15.64 -5.65
CA PHE A 63 -14.86 15.25 -5.54
C PHE A 63 -15.80 16.46 -5.52
N LEU A 64 -15.53 17.44 -4.65
CA LEU A 64 -16.33 18.65 -4.55
C LEU A 64 -16.25 19.48 -5.83
N ALA A 65 -15.06 19.61 -6.42
CA ALA A 65 -14.89 20.34 -7.68
C ALA A 65 -15.68 19.71 -8.83
N LEU A 66 -15.67 18.38 -8.94
CA LEU A 66 -16.46 17.66 -9.93
C LEU A 66 -17.96 17.78 -9.66
N LEU A 67 -18.40 17.68 -8.41
CA LEU A 67 -19.81 17.87 -8.04
C LEU A 67 -20.29 19.29 -8.41
N VAL A 68 -19.52 20.32 -8.06
CA VAL A 68 -19.82 21.73 -8.40
C VAL A 68 -19.85 21.95 -9.91
N PHE A 69 -18.94 21.33 -10.67
CA PHE A 69 -18.99 21.35 -12.13
C PHE A 69 -20.25 20.64 -12.66
N TRP A 70 -20.59 19.48 -12.10
CA TRP A 70 -21.70 18.68 -12.58
C TRP A 70 -23.07 19.31 -12.35
N GLU A 71 -23.24 20.00 -11.23
CA GLU A 71 -24.43 20.79 -10.91
C GLU A 71 -24.47 22.11 -11.67
N ASN A 72 -23.31 22.69 -11.99
CA ASN A 72 -23.19 23.97 -12.66
C ASN A 72 -22.02 23.96 -13.67
N PRO A 73 -22.25 23.56 -14.94
CA PRO A 73 -21.20 23.23 -15.91
C PRO A 73 -20.48 24.44 -16.53
N ARG A 74 -20.13 25.45 -15.71
CA ARG A 74 -19.40 26.63 -16.16
C ARG A 74 -17.94 26.31 -16.48
N PRO A 75 -17.32 26.97 -17.47
CA PRO A 75 -15.91 26.76 -17.82
C PRO A 75 -14.92 26.88 -16.66
N ARG A 76 -15.17 27.80 -15.72
CA ARG A 76 -14.32 27.97 -14.51
C ARG A 76 -14.39 26.74 -13.58
N ASN A 77 -15.58 26.16 -13.45
CA ASN A 77 -15.80 24.99 -12.59
C ASN A 77 -15.17 23.75 -13.26
N ALA A 78 -15.29 23.64 -14.58
CA ALA A 78 -14.61 22.62 -15.37
C ALA A 78 -13.08 22.71 -15.26
N LEU A 79 -12.51 23.92 -15.41
CA LEU A 79 -11.08 24.17 -15.24
C LEU A 79 -10.61 23.69 -13.86
N PHE A 80 -11.29 24.13 -12.80
CA PHE A 80 -10.95 23.76 -11.43
C PHE A 80 -11.09 22.25 -11.16
N SER A 81 -12.16 21.63 -11.67
CA SER A 81 -12.37 20.19 -11.58
C SER A 81 -11.29 19.41 -12.32
N GLY A 82 -10.87 19.85 -13.51
CA GLY A 82 -9.82 19.18 -14.26
C GLY A 82 -8.44 19.33 -13.62
N VAL A 83 -8.09 20.53 -13.12
CA VAL A 83 -6.83 20.74 -12.38
C VAL A 83 -6.76 19.83 -11.14
N THR A 84 -7.82 19.81 -10.33
CA THR A 84 -7.86 18.96 -9.13
C THR A 84 -7.86 17.46 -9.46
N ALA A 85 -8.52 17.07 -10.54
CA ALA A 85 -8.48 15.70 -11.06
C ALA A 85 -7.08 15.28 -11.55
N GLY A 86 -6.35 16.18 -12.22
CA GLY A 86 -4.97 15.94 -12.65
C GLY A 86 -3.98 15.90 -11.48
N LEU A 87 -4.18 16.73 -10.45
CA LEU A 87 -3.34 16.74 -9.25
C LEU A 87 -3.37 15.40 -8.50
N LEU A 88 -4.46 14.64 -8.57
CA LEU A 88 -4.53 13.31 -7.95
C LEU A 88 -3.44 12.36 -8.47
N GLY A 89 -2.98 12.52 -9.71
CA GLY A 89 -1.91 11.70 -10.30
C GLY A 89 -0.57 11.83 -9.57
N TYR A 90 -0.34 12.94 -8.86
CA TYR A 90 0.86 13.17 -8.06
C TYR A 90 0.71 12.73 -6.60
N VAL A 91 -0.50 12.36 -6.19
CA VAL A 91 -0.83 12.08 -4.79
C VAL A 91 -0.94 10.59 -4.55
N TYR A 92 -1.77 9.88 -5.34
CA TYR A 92 -1.90 8.43 -5.24
C TYR A 92 -2.47 7.82 -6.52
N PHE A 93 -1.70 6.94 -7.14
CA PHE A 93 -1.99 6.34 -8.45
C PHE A 93 -3.38 5.69 -8.52
N HIS A 94 -3.72 4.81 -7.57
CA HIS A 94 -4.99 4.06 -7.62
C HIS A 94 -6.21 4.98 -7.48
N THR A 95 -6.12 6.02 -6.65
CA THR A 95 -7.18 7.03 -6.53
C THR A 95 -7.32 7.84 -7.81
N TRP A 96 -6.21 8.19 -8.46
CA TRP A 96 -6.21 8.91 -9.73
C TRP A 96 -6.86 8.09 -10.85
N ILE A 97 -6.47 6.83 -11.04
CA ILE A 97 -7.06 5.96 -12.07
C ILE A 97 -8.56 5.76 -11.85
N TYR A 98 -8.97 5.50 -10.60
CA TYR A 98 -10.39 5.48 -10.24
C TYR A 98 -11.09 6.78 -10.64
N TRP A 99 -10.51 7.94 -10.30
CA TRP A 99 -11.10 9.22 -10.62
C TRP A 99 -11.19 9.50 -12.12
N MET A 100 -10.17 9.09 -12.90
CA MET A 100 -10.19 9.19 -14.36
C MET A 100 -11.27 8.30 -14.98
N ALA A 101 -11.52 7.11 -14.41
CA ALA A 101 -12.65 6.28 -14.82
C ALA A 101 -14.00 6.97 -14.54
N VAL A 102 -14.15 7.62 -13.38
CA VAL A 102 -15.34 8.46 -13.09
C VAL A 102 -15.51 9.54 -14.14
N VAL A 103 -14.46 10.32 -14.43
CA VAL A 103 -14.49 11.37 -15.46
C VAL A 103 -14.85 10.79 -16.83
N GLY A 104 -14.30 9.62 -17.19
CA GLY A 104 -14.61 8.91 -18.43
C GLY A 104 -16.09 8.53 -18.53
N PHE A 105 -16.66 7.92 -17.49
CA PHE A 105 -18.10 7.61 -17.44
C PHE A 105 -18.97 8.86 -17.52
N MET A 106 -18.55 9.94 -16.88
CA MET A 106 -19.25 11.23 -16.93
C MET A 106 -19.20 11.87 -18.31
N ALA A 107 -18.09 11.72 -19.04
CA ALA A 107 -17.96 12.16 -20.42
C ALA A 107 -18.90 11.37 -21.34
N ILE A 108 -18.92 10.03 -21.21
CA ILE A 108 -19.86 9.17 -21.92
C ILE A 108 -21.30 9.57 -21.61
N ALA A 109 -21.64 9.74 -20.33
CA ALA A 109 -22.99 10.15 -19.93
C ALA A 109 -23.37 11.53 -20.47
N THR A 110 -22.42 12.46 -20.58
CA THR A 110 -22.63 13.76 -21.21
C THR A 110 -22.97 13.60 -22.69
N LEU A 111 -22.24 12.74 -23.42
CA LEU A 111 -22.50 12.46 -24.83
C LEU A 111 -23.80 11.70 -25.08
N VAL A 112 -24.25 10.86 -24.14
CA VAL A 112 -25.47 10.05 -24.30
C VAL A 112 -26.72 10.82 -23.85
N PHE A 113 -26.70 11.37 -22.64
CA PHE A 113 -27.89 11.96 -22.00
C PHE A 113 -27.98 13.49 -22.13
N TYR A 114 -26.86 14.16 -22.42
CA TYR A 114 -26.74 15.63 -22.42
C TYR A 114 -26.14 16.17 -23.72
N ARG A 115 -26.27 15.43 -24.83
CA ARG A 115 -25.67 15.79 -26.14
C ARG A 115 -26.09 17.15 -26.72
N HIS A 116 -27.18 17.71 -26.22
CA HIS A 116 -27.69 19.02 -26.63
C HIS A 116 -27.31 20.14 -25.65
N ASP A 117 -26.67 19.83 -24.52
CA ASP A 117 -26.15 20.79 -23.55
C ASP A 117 -24.72 21.19 -23.94
N ALA A 118 -24.62 22.18 -24.83
CA ALA A 118 -23.34 22.67 -25.34
C ALA A 118 -22.41 23.17 -24.22
N THR A 119 -22.97 23.72 -23.14
CA THR A 119 -22.22 24.21 -21.99
C THR A 119 -21.53 23.06 -21.27
N ARG A 120 -22.26 21.98 -21.00
CA ARG A 120 -21.71 20.76 -20.37
C ARG A 120 -20.72 20.03 -21.27
N LEU A 121 -20.99 19.92 -22.57
CA LEU A 121 -20.05 19.32 -23.52
C LEU A 121 -18.74 20.09 -23.57
N ARG A 122 -18.79 21.41 -23.74
CA ARG A 122 -17.60 22.26 -23.70
C ARG A 122 -16.88 22.16 -22.35
N GLY A 123 -17.63 22.21 -21.25
CA GLY A 123 -17.09 22.06 -19.90
C GLY A 123 -16.36 20.74 -19.71
N MET A 124 -16.91 19.62 -20.18
CA MET A 124 -16.25 18.32 -20.11
C MET A 124 -14.94 18.30 -20.91
N GLY A 125 -14.93 18.91 -22.10
CA GLY A 125 -13.71 19.08 -22.89
C GLY A 125 -12.64 19.89 -22.16
N ILE A 126 -13.02 20.99 -21.50
CA ILE A 126 -12.11 21.80 -20.68
C ILE A 126 -11.56 20.97 -19.51
N LEU A 127 -12.42 20.26 -18.78
CA LEU A 127 -12.02 19.42 -17.64
C LEU A 127 -10.97 18.38 -18.06
N ILE A 128 -11.23 17.63 -19.14
CA ILE A 128 -10.30 16.61 -19.64
C ILE A 128 -8.99 17.25 -20.09
N ALA A 129 -9.05 18.35 -20.84
CA ALA A 129 -7.87 19.05 -21.33
C ALA A 129 -7.00 19.58 -20.18
N THR A 130 -7.61 20.13 -19.13
CA THR A 130 -6.86 20.69 -18.00
C THR A 130 -6.32 19.60 -17.09
N ALA A 131 -7.04 18.49 -16.90
CA ALA A 131 -6.51 17.30 -16.23
C ALA A 131 -5.28 16.73 -16.95
N ALA A 132 -5.35 16.60 -18.29
CA ALA A 132 -4.22 16.17 -19.11
C ALA A 132 -3.04 17.14 -19.03
N ALA A 133 -3.30 18.45 -19.09
CA ALA A 133 -2.26 19.48 -18.98
C ALA A 133 -1.56 19.45 -17.61
N THR A 134 -2.30 19.26 -16.52
CA THR A 134 -1.75 19.12 -15.17
C THR A 134 -0.86 17.89 -15.03
N LEU A 135 -1.11 16.82 -15.80
CA LEU A 135 -0.31 15.59 -15.79
C LEU A 135 0.96 15.65 -16.64
N ILE A 136 1.21 16.71 -17.41
CA ILE A 136 2.39 16.81 -18.30
C ILE A 136 3.71 16.52 -17.56
N PRO A 137 4.02 17.15 -16.39
CA PRO A 137 5.24 16.82 -15.64
C PRO A 137 5.33 15.34 -15.24
N TYR A 138 4.22 14.73 -14.81
CA TYR A 138 4.16 13.31 -14.48
C TYR A 138 4.50 12.44 -15.69
N VAL A 139 3.90 12.72 -16.84
CA VAL A 139 4.13 11.98 -18.09
C VAL A 139 5.57 12.11 -18.56
N ILE A 140 6.18 13.30 -18.44
CA ILE A 140 7.60 13.51 -18.76
C ILE A 140 8.49 12.65 -17.86
N ASN A 141 8.21 12.61 -16.55
CA ASN A 141 8.97 11.80 -15.60
C ASN A 141 8.77 10.30 -15.85
N TYR A 142 7.54 9.88 -16.13
CA TYR A 142 7.23 8.50 -16.49
C TYR A 142 7.96 8.08 -17.77
N TYR A 143 7.97 8.94 -18.80
CA TYR A 143 8.72 8.68 -20.03
C TYR A 143 10.21 8.50 -19.76
N ARG A 144 10.81 9.39 -18.95
CA ARG A 144 12.22 9.26 -18.54
C ARG A 144 12.47 7.94 -17.80
N PHE A 145 11.54 7.55 -16.91
CA PHE A 145 11.62 6.30 -16.16
C PHE A 145 11.56 5.07 -17.08
N ILE A 146 10.59 4.96 -17.98
CA ILE A 146 10.47 3.79 -18.88
C ILE A 146 11.61 3.70 -19.90
N THR A 147 12.37 4.78 -20.12
CA THR A 147 13.58 4.76 -20.94
C THR A 147 14.86 4.49 -20.14
N ALA A 148 14.78 4.44 -18.81
CA ALA A 148 15.94 4.22 -17.96
C ALA A 148 16.34 2.73 -17.91
N PRO A 149 17.64 2.43 -17.75
CA PRO A 149 18.10 1.07 -17.47
C PRO A 149 17.45 0.51 -16.18
N GLY A 150 16.99 -0.74 -16.21
CA GLY A 150 16.37 -1.42 -15.05
C GLY A 150 14.88 -1.16 -14.87
N HIS A 151 14.21 -0.38 -15.73
CA HIS A 151 12.78 -0.10 -15.60
C HIS A 151 11.90 -1.35 -15.70
N GLU A 152 12.25 -2.30 -16.58
CA GLU A 152 11.49 -3.55 -16.73
C GLU A 152 11.52 -4.35 -15.44
N ASP A 153 12.72 -4.53 -14.86
CA ASP A 153 12.89 -5.21 -13.57
C ASP A 153 12.09 -4.52 -12.47
N PHE A 154 12.15 -3.19 -12.40
CA PHE A 154 11.36 -2.43 -11.44
C PHE A 154 9.86 -2.67 -11.60
N THR A 155 9.38 -2.67 -12.85
CA THR A 155 7.97 -2.89 -13.15
C THR A 155 7.54 -4.30 -12.72
N PHE A 156 8.36 -5.32 -12.96
CA PHE A 156 8.08 -6.69 -12.49
C PHE A 156 8.07 -6.81 -10.97
N ARG A 157 8.96 -6.08 -10.26
CA ARG A 157 8.97 -6.04 -8.79
C ARG A 157 7.72 -5.43 -8.19
N LEU A 158 7.11 -4.44 -8.85
CA LEU A 158 5.90 -3.73 -8.40
C LEU A 158 4.59 -4.53 -8.48
N SER A 159 4.65 -5.84 -8.73
CA SER A 159 3.48 -6.71 -8.90
C SER A 159 2.63 -6.31 -10.11
N LEU A 160 2.93 -6.93 -11.24
CA LEU A 160 2.05 -6.93 -12.41
C LEU A 160 1.29 -8.26 -12.46
N ALA A 161 0.00 -8.20 -12.17
CA ALA A 161 -0.90 -9.29 -12.51
C ALA A 161 -1.23 -9.18 -14.01
N GLU A 162 -0.80 -10.16 -14.79
CA GLU A 162 -0.96 -10.15 -16.25
C GLU A 162 -2.26 -10.84 -16.67
N GLY A 163 -2.67 -10.66 -17.92
CA GLY A 163 -3.77 -11.41 -18.53
C GLY A 163 -5.03 -10.59 -18.80
N ARG A 164 -5.92 -11.19 -19.60
CA ARG A 164 -7.18 -10.58 -20.05
C ARG A 164 -8.36 -11.40 -19.58
N GLU A 165 -8.55 -11.42 -18.28
CA GLU A 165 -9.69 -12.04 -17.61
C GLU A 165 -10.32 -11.04 -16.66
N ILE A 166 -11.59 -11.26 -16.32
CA ILE A 166 -12.25 -10.43 -15.32
C ILE A 166 -11.71 -10.83 -13.94
N PHE A 167 -11.54 -9.84 -13.08
CA PHE A 167 -11.02 -10.04 -11.74
C PHE A 167 -12.17 -10.39 -10.79
N TRP A 168 -12.26 -11.66 -10.38
CA TRP A 168 -13.33 -12.16 -9.49
C TRP A 168 -12.81 -12.69 -8.15
N ALA A 169 -11.57 -13.18 -8.12
CA ALA A 169 -10.97 -13.78 -6.93
C ALA A 169 -10.95 -12.78 -5.77
N GLY A 170 -11.76 -13.05 -4.75
CA GLY A 170 -11.90 -12.17 -3.59
C GLY A 170 -12.77 -10.92 -3.81
N LEU A 171 -13.31 -10.70 -5.01
CA LEU A 171 -14.15 -9.53 -5.36
C LEU A 171 -15.58 -9.91 -5.81
N GLY A 172 -15.89 -11.20 -5.97
CA GLY A 172 -17.20 -11.66 -6.46
C GLY A 172 -18.39 -11.07 -5.70
N PHE A 173 -18.31 -11.07 -4.36
CA PHE A 173 -19.33 -10.45 -3.51
C PHE A 173 -19.40 -8.92 -3.69
N ASP A 174 -18.26 -8.27 -3.89
CA ASP A 174 -18.22 -6.82 -4.09
C ASP A 174 -18.95 -6.42 -5.37
N TYR A 175 -18.81 -7.14 -6.49
CA TYR A 175 -19.63 -6.84 -7.69
C TYR A 175 -21.14 -6.86 -7.40
N LEU A 176 -21.61 -7.81 -6.58
CA LEU A 176 -23.02 -7.88 -6.19
C LEU A 176 -23.44 -6.69 -5.33
N VAL A 177 -22.59 -6.26 -4.39
CA VAL A 177 -22.83 -5.05 -3.57
C VAL A 177 -22.93 -3.83 -4.46
N TYR A 178 -22.02 -3.67 -5.43
CA TYR A 178 -22.02 -2.54 -6.36
C TYR A 178 -23.24 -2.54 -7.28
N LEU A 179 -23.64 -3.71 -7.77
CA LEU A 179 -24.86 -3.88 -8.56
C LEU A 179 -26.09 -3.49 -7.73
N ALA A 180 -26.18 -3.97 -6.48
CA ALA A 180 -27.29 -3.65 -5.57
C ALA A 180 -27.35 -2.14 -5.28
N LEU A 181 -26.21 -1.50 -4.98
CA LEU A 181 -26.12 -0.05 -4.80
C LEU A 181 -26.51 0.71 -6.08
N GLY A 182 -26.08 0.23 -7.24
CA GLY A 182 -26.44 0.81 -8.54
C GLY A 182 -27.94 0.76 -8.80
N VAL A 183 -28.59 -0.38 -8.53
CA VAL A 183 -30.05 -0.53 -8.62
C VAL A 183 -30.76 0.42 -7.66
N LEU A 184 -30.28 0.53 -6.42
CA LEU A 184 -30.83 1.48 -5.45
C LEU A 184 -30.70 2.93 -5.94
N VAL A 185 -29.53 3.32 -6.44
CA VAL A 185 -29.32 4.68 -7.00
C VAL A 185 -30.27 4.93 -8.18
N TRP A 186 -30.41 3.95 -9.06
CA TRP A 186 -31.32 4.03 -10.20
C TRP A 186 -32.77 4.26 -9.77
N MET A 187 -33.26 3.45 -8.83
CA MET A 187 -34.63 3.54 -8.30
C MET A 187 -34.89 4.83 -7.50
N LEU A 188 -33.89 5.29 -6.75
CA LEU A 188 -34.04 6.45 -5.88
C LEU A 188 -33.97 7.77 -6.65
N TRP A 189 -33.02 7.90 -7.60
CA TRP A 189 -32.73 9.16 -8.28
C TRP A 189 -32.78 9.11 -9.80
N PHE A 190 -32.28 8.10 -10.50
CA PHE A 190 -32.13 8.19 -11.97
C PHE A 190 -33.44 8.54 -12.70
N THR A 191 -34.57 8.04 -12.20
CA THR A 191 -35.91 8.30 -12.76
C THR A 191 -36.52 9.64 -12.34
N ARG A 192 -36.00 10.30 -11.29
CA ARG A 192 -36.57 11.53 -10.71
C ARG A 192 -35.66 12.76 -10.84
N ASP A 193 -34.37 12.55 -10.63
CA ASP A 193 -33.27 13.49 -10.76
C ASP A 193 -32.15 12.78 -11.52
N ARG A 194 -32.27 12.81 -12.85
CA ARG A 194 -31.31 12.16 -13.74
C ARG A 194 -29.90 12.68 -13.51
N ASN A 195 -29.72 13.97 -13.21
CA ASN A 195 -28.41 14.57 -13.01
C ASN A 195 -27.69 13.92 -11.81
N ARG A 196 -28.38 13.81 -10.67
CA ARG A 196 -27.83 13.15 -9.49
C ARG A 196 -27.67 11.64 -9.69
N GLY A 197 -28.63 10.99 -10.35
CA GLY A 197 -28.56 9.57 -10.66
C GLY A 197 -27.34 9.21 -11.50
N VAL A 198 -27.08 9.97 -12.58
CA VAL A 198 -25.90 9.79 -13.44
C VAL A 198 -24.60 9.95 -12.65
N PHE A 199 -24.50 11.00 -11.83
CA PHE A 199 -23.30 11.25 -11.01
C PHE A 199 -22.97 10.06 -10.08
N LEU A 200 -23.97 9.61 -9.32
CA LEU A 200 -23.80 8.49 -8.38
C LEU A 200 -23.52 7.16 -9.09
N LEU A 201 -24.16 6.91 -10.24
CA LEU A 201 -23.90 5.72 -11.04
C LEU A 201 -22.49 5.73 -11.66
N ALA A 202 -22.00 6.88 -12.12
CA ALA A 202 -20.64 6.99 -12.66
C ALA A 202 -19.58 6.69 -11.58
N LEU A 203 -19.79 7.18 -10.34
CA LEU A 203 -18.97 6.85 -9.19
C LEU A 203 -18.95 5.34 -8.90
N LEU A 204 -20.10 4.67 -8.93
CA LEU A 204 -20.17 3.22 -8.71
C LEU A 204 -19.55 2.42 -9.87
N ALA A 205 -19.84 2.80 -11.12
CA ALA A 205 -19.39 2.10 -12.32
C ALA A 205 -17.87 2.17 -12.54
N ALA A 206 -17.22 3.22 -12.02
CA ALA A 206 -15.77 3.38 -12.10
C ALA A 206 -15.01 2.21 -11.47
N MET A 207 -15.49 1.64 -10.37
CA MET A 207 -14.75 0.59 -9.67
C MET A 207 -14.70 -0.76 -10.41
N PRO A 208 -15.84 -1.33 -10.87
CA PRO A 208 -15.81 -2.50 -11.73
C PRO A 208 -14.96 -2.30 -12.98
N ALA A 209 -14.94 -1.10 -13.57
CA ALA A 209 -14.09 -0.82 -14.72
C ALA A 209 -12.61 -0.90 -14.36
N VAL A 210 -12.21 -0.33 -13.23
CA VAL A 210 -10.82 -0.26 -12.80
C VAL A 210 -10.30 -1.59 -12.26
N TRP A 211 -11.12 -2.39 -11.56
CA TRP A 211 -10.80 -3.79 -11.25
C TRP A 211 -10.51 -4.64 -12.48
N ASN A 212 -11.00 -4.19 -13.64
CA ASN A 212 -10.86 -4.88 -14.91
C ASN A 212 -10.00 -4.11 -15.93
N VAL A 213 -9.13 -3.21 -15.47
CA VAL A 213 -8.26 -2.43 -16.34
C VAL A 213 -7.38 -3.32 -17.24
N GLN A 214 -6.99 -4.50 -16.75
CA GLN A 214 -6.25 -5.53 -17.48
C GLN A 214 -6.96 -6.03 -18.74
N LEU A 215 -8.30 -5.92 -18.82
CA LEU A 215 -9.02 -6.24 -20.06
C LEU A 215 -8.64 -5.31 -21.20
N LEU A 216 -8.19 -4.09 -20.88
CA LEU A 216 -7.70 -3.09 -21.84
C LEU A 216 -6.18 -3.15 -21.95
N THR A 217 -5.48 -3.00 -20.81
CA THR A 217 -4.02 -2.85 -20.73
C THR A 217 -3.25 -4.16 -20.83
N GLY A 218 -3.89 -5.31 -20.59
CA GLY A 218 -3.26 -6.63 -20.51
C GLY A 218 -2.62 -6.96 -19.16
N PHE A 219 -2.64 -6.01 -18.21
CA PHE A 219 -2.11 -6.19 -16.85
C PHE A 219 -2.77 -5.25 -15.85
N VAL A 220 -2.69 -5.56 -14.56
CA VAL A 220 -3.15 -4.71 -13.47
C VAL A 220 -2.02 -4.50 -12.44
N PRO A 221 -1.61 -3.25 -12.18
CA PRO A 221 -0.57 -2.94 -11.21
C PRO A 221 -1.13 -2.98 -9.77
N ALA A 222 -0.46 -3.73 -8.88
CA ALA A 222 -0.81 -3.87 -7.46
C ALA A 222 -2.33 -4.00 -7.21
N PRO A 223 -2.96 -5.11 -7.67
CA PRO A 223 -4.43 -5.25 -7.67
C PRO A 223 -5.08 -5.17 -6.28
N ASP A 224 -4.34 -5.44 -5.21
CA ASP A 224 -4.77 -5.38 -3.82
C ASP A 224 -4.97 -3.95 -3.29
N HIS A 225 -4.50 -2.93 -4.01
CA HIS A 225 -4.68 -1.53 -3.64
C HIS A 225 -6.02 -0.93 -4.10
N TRP A 226 -6.69 -1.55 -5.08
CA TRP A 226 -7.92 -1.02 -5.67
C TRP A 226 -9.05 -0.78 -4.67
N PRO A 227 -9.38 -1.70 -3.74
CA PRO A 227 -10.48 -1.49 -2.79
C PRO A 227 -10.31 -0.21 -1.93
N LYS A 228 -9.07 0.24 -1.70
CA LYS A 228 -8.78 1.44 -0.90
C LYS A 228 -9.22 2.74 -1.60
N ALA A 229 -9.21 2.77 -2.94
CA ALA A 229 -9.45 3.99 -3.72
C ALA A 229 -10.90 4.51 -3.61
N ILE A 230 -11.86 3.64 -3.29
CA ILE A 230 -13.29 3.97 -3.32
C ILE A 230 -13.95 4.07 -1.95
N SER A 231 -13.30 3.62 -0.86
CA SER A 231 -13.92 3.55 0.48
C SER A 231 -14.65 4.83 0.90
N VAL A 232 -14.06 6.00 0.61
CA VAL A 232 -14.66 7.32 0.90
C VAL A 232 -15.92 7.56 0.06
N VAL A 233 -15.88 7.22 -1.23
CA VAL A 233 -17.02 7.38 -2.12
C VAL A 233 -18.14 6.42 -1.74
N LEU A 234 -17.84 5.15 -1.46
CA LEU A 234 -18.83 4.20 -0.97
C LEU A 234 -19.49 4.69 0.31
N PHE A 235 -18.72 5.26 1.24
CA PHE A 235 -19.26 5.87 2.45
C PHE A 235 -20.24 7.02 2.11
N ILE A 236 -19.84 7.95 1.23
CA ILE A 236 -20.69 9.08 0.81
C ILE A 236 -21.97 8.57 0.13
N ILE A 237 -21.86 7.63 -0.81
CA ILE A 237 -23.02 7.07 -1.52
C ILE A 237 -23.96 6.36 -0.56
N SER A 238 -23.42 5.52 0.33
CA SER A 238 -24.21 4.78 1.31
C SER A 238 -24.91 5.73 2.28
N ALA A 239 -24.23 6.79 2.74
CA ALA A 239 -24.83 7.82 3.59
C ALA A 239 -25.96 8.56 2.87
N VAL A 240 -25.78 8.92 1.60
CA VAL A 240 -26.80 9.57 0.77
C VAL A 240 -28.01 8.66 0.54
N ILE A 241 -27.80 7.37 0.27
CA ILE A 241 -28.85 6.34 0.16
C ILE A 241 -29.61 6.20 1.48
N LEU A 242 -28.89 6.01 2.58
CA LEU A 242 -29.48 5.85 3.90
C LEU A 242 -30.30 7.09 4.29
N PHE A 243 -29.79 8.29 4.01
CA PHE A 243 -30.51 9.54 4.25
C PHE A 243 -31.81 9.60 3.45
N GLU A 244 -31.78 9.29 2.14
CA GLU A 244 -32.97 9.35 1.29
C GLU A 244 -34.01 8.29 1.66
N ILE A 245 -33.58 7.07 1.98
CA ILE A 245 -34.47 6.01 2.48
C ILE A 245 -35.10 6.44 3.80
N SER A 246 -34.29 6.95 4.73
CA SER A 246 -34.74 7.45 6.04
C SER A 246 -35.77 8.56 5.87
N ARG A 247 -35.52 9.53 4.98
CA ARG A 247 -36.44 10.62 4.65
C ARG A 247 -37.79 10.08 4.17
N ARG A 248 -37.79 9.12 3.24
CA ARG A 248 -39.03 8.50 2.72
C ARG A 248 -39.75 7.67 3.77
N ALA A 249 -39.01 6.95 4.61
CA ALA A 249 -39.56 6.18 5.72
C ALA A 249 -40.22 7.10 6.75
N ILE A 250 -39.62 8.23 7.09
CA ILE A 250 -40.20 9.25 7.97
C ILE A 250 -41.50 9.81 7.37
N LEU A 251 -41.51 10.14 6.08
CA LEU A 251 -42.72 10.64 5.42
C LEU A 251 -43.86 9.60 5.43
N ARG A 252 -43.54 8.31 5.30
CA ARG A 252 -44.51 7.22 5.34
C ARG A 252 -44.91 6.82 6.77
N TRP A 253 -43.99 6.93 7.72
CA TRP A 253 -44.14 6.55 9.12
C TRP A 253 -43.59 7.65 10.05
N PRO A 254 -44.36 8.74 10.26
CA PRO A 254 -43.90 9.89 11.04
C PRO A 254 -43.45 9.57 12.46
N ARG A 255 -43.96 8.47 13.03
CA ARG A 255 -43.56 7.96 14.36
C ARG A 255 -42.08 7.57 14.45
N LEU A 256 -41.42 7.28 13.32
CA LEU A 256 -39.98 6.96 13.26
C LEU A 256 -39.08 8.20 13.13
N ALA A 257 -39.65 9.37 12.87
CA ALA A 257 -38.91 10.63 12.72
C ALA A 257 -37.95 10.96 13.88
N PRO A 258 -38.32 10.79 15.17
CA PRO A 258 -37.38 11.05 16.25
C PRO A 258 -36.33 9.95 16.42
N LEU A 259 -36.60 8.72 15.97
CA LEU A 259 -35.71 7.57 16.20
C LEU A 259 -34.43 7.65 15.38
N ILE A 260 -34.52 8.08 14.12
CA ILE A 260 -33.37 8.16 13.20
C ILE A 260 -32.27 9.11 13.70
N PRO A 261 -32.54 10.39 14.05
CA PRO A 261 -31.51 11.27 14.59
C PRO A 261 -30.99 10.77 15.94
N VAL A 262 -31.83 10.17 16.79
CA VAL A 262 -31.39 9.55 18.04
C VAL A 262 -30.39 8.41 17.79
N LEU A 263 -30.67 7.52 16.84
CA LEU A 263 -29.75 6.43 16.48
C LEU A 263 -28.45 6.96 15.87
N LEU A 264 -28.50 8.01 15.04
CA LEU A 264 -27.30 8.66 14.50
C LEU A 264 -26.46 9.32 15.58
N VAL A 265 -27.09 9.98 16.55
CA VAL A 265 -26.41 10.60 17.70
C VAL A 265 -25.79 9.51 18.57
N ILE A 266 -26.53 8.46 18.92
CA ILE A 266 -26.02 7.32 19.70
C ILE A 266 -24.85 6.65 18.97
N GLY A 267 -24.97 6.39 17.67
CA GLY A 267 -23.89 5.80 16.87
C GLY A 267 -22.66 6.71 16.81
N SER A 268 -22.85 8.02 16.62
CA SER A 268 -21.75 8.98 16.62
C SER A 268 -21.07 9.08 17.99
N LEU A 269 -21.85 9.14 19.07
CA LEU A 269 -21.33 9.12 20.44
C LEU A 269 -20.56 7.83 20.71
N ALA A 270 -21.09 6.66 20.30
CA ALA A 270 -20.38 5.39 20.44
C ALA A 270 -19.02 5.40 19.74
N VAL A 271 -18.94 5.91 18.51
CA VAL A 271 -17.67 6.06 17.76
C VAL A 271 -16.72 7.04 18.44
N VAL A 272 -17.21 8.20 18.90
CA VAL A 272 -16.38 9.21 19.59
C VAL A 272 -15.88 8.67 20.93
N SER A 273 -16.77 8.12 21.76
CA SER A 273 -16.43 7.48 23.03
C SER A 273 -15.42 6.36 22.82
N LYS A 274 -15.59 5.54 21.78
CA LYS A 274 -14.63 4.51 21.41
C LYS A 274 -13.23 5.07 21.14
N LYS A 275 -13.12 6.14 20.35
CA LYS A 275 -11.83 6.80 20.08
C LYS A 275 -11.21 7.36 21.36
N ILE A 276 -12.00 8.02 22.21
CA ILE A 276 -11.55 8.56 23.49
C ILE A 276 -11.04 7.44 24.40
N VAL A 277 -11.79 6.35 24.57
CA VAL A 277 -11.41 5.20 25.40
C VAL A 277 -10.13 4.54 24.88
N ASN A 278 -9.98 4.36 23.57
CA ASN A 278 -8.75 3.82 23.00
C ASN A 278 -7.54 4.71 23.29
N VAL A 279 -7.66 6.04 23.10
CA VAL A 279 -6.56 6.98 23.39
C VAL A 279 -6.25 6.98 24.89
N ALA A 280 -7.26 7.06 25.74
CA ALA A 280 -7.09 7.05 27.19
C ALA A 280 -6.44 5.73 27.67
N SER A 281 -6.83 4.59 27.11
CA SER A 281 -6.24 3.29 27.41
C SER A 281 -4.77 3.19 26.98
N LEU A 282 -4.37 3.90 25.90
CA LEU A 282 -2.97 3.98 25.49
C LEU A 282 -2.18 4.92 26.42
N SER A 283 -2.77 6.04 26.83
CA SER A 283 -2.13 7.03 27.70
C SER A 283 -2.00 6.59 29.17
N ALA A 284 -2.92 5.76 29.67
CA ALA A 284 -2.92 5.29 31.06
C ALA A 284 -1.80 4.26 31.36
N GLY A 285 -1.15 3.73 30.32
CA GLY A 285 -0.06 2.77 30.42
C GLY A 285 0.07 2.03 29.11
N LEU A 286 1.08 2.39 28.32
CA LEU A 286 1.38 1.68 27.09
C LEU A 286 1.68 0.23 27.45
N GLN A 287 0.89 -0.71 26.93
CA GLN A 287 1.12 -2.13 27.16
C GLN A 287 2.55 -2.47 26.68
N GLN A 288 3.33 -3.19 27.49
CA GLN A 288 4.75 -3.41 27.21
C GLN A 288 4.99 -3.98 25.80
N TRP A 289 4.20 -4.99 25.38
CA TRP A 289 4.30 -5.54 24.02
C TRP A 289 4.05 -4.50 22.90
N VAL A 290 3.30 -3.43 23.18
CA VAL A 290 3.14 -2.29 22.26
C VAL A 290 4.40 -1.43 22.30
N ALA A 291 4.95 -1.12 23.46
CA ALA A 291 6.26 -0.45 23.53
C ALA A 291 7.30 -1.24 22.71
N ASP A 292 7.37 -2.55 22.91
CA ASP A 292 8.35 -3.42 22.26
C ASP A 292 8.13 -3.52 20.74
N LYS A 293 6.88 -3.48 20.28
CA LYS A 293 6.54 -3.60 18.84
C LYS A 293 6.75 -2.30 18.06
N TYR A 294 6.59 -1.14 18.69
CA TYR A 294 6.57 0.16 17.98
C TYR A 294 7.73 1.08 18.33
N PHE A 295 8.56 0.73 19.30
CA PHE A 295 9.73 1.50 19.70
C PHE A 295 11.01 0.68 19.54
N PHE A 296 12.10 1.37 19.22
CA PHE A 296 13.42 0.75 19.15
C PHE A 296 14.09 0.77 20.53
N PRO A 297 14.93 -0.22 20.85
CA PRO A 297 15.88 -0.10 21.95
C PRO A 297 16.66 1.21 21.86
N LYS A 298 16.92 1.83 23.02
CA LYS A 298 17.59 3.13 23.10
C LYS A 298 18.96 3.07 22.43
N GLU A 299 19.67 1.96 22.58
CA GLU A 299 20.99 1.73 22.00
C GLU A 299 20.96 1.78 20.46
N ILE A 300 19.88 1.30 19.83
CA ILE A 300 19.73 1.42 18.37
C ILE A 300 19.47 2.88 17.99
N ALA A 301 18.56 3.56 18.69
CA ALA A 301 18.25 4.97 18.44
C ALA A 301 19.48 5.88 18.63
N ASP A 302 20.24 5.68 19.72
CA ASP A 302 21.46 6.41 20.03
C ASP A 302 22.53 6.20 18.93
N SER A 303 22.56 5.03 18.27
CA SER A 303 23.46 4.78 17.12
C SER A 303 23.09 5.61 15.89
N TRP A 304 21.79 5.82 15.64
CA TRP A 304 21.31 6.65 14.52
C TRP A 304 21.53 8.13 14.80
N GLU A 305 21.30 8.58 16.03
CA GLU A 305 21.64 9.93 16.46
C GLU A 305 23.14 10.21 16.29
N TRP A 306 23.98 9.24 16.68
CA TRP A 306 25.42 9.34 16.48
C TRP A 306 25.80 9.45 15.00
N ILE A 307 25.20 8.64 14.11
CA ILE A 307 25.42 8.72 12.65
C ILE A 307 25.12 10.14 12.15
N ASN A 308 23.96 10.69 12.50
CA ASN A 308 23.54 12.02 12.06
C ASN A 308 24.42 13.15 12.60
N ALA A 309 24.98 12.98 13.80
CA ALA A 309 25.82 13.99 14.44
C ALA A 309 27.29 13.93 14.01
N ASN A 310 27.79 12.75 13.60
CA ASN A 310 29.24 12.52 13.44
C ASN A 310 29.66 12.17 12.01
N LEU A 311 28.75 11.68 11.16
CA LEU A 311 29.07 11.32 9.78
C LEU A 311 28.69 12.45 8.82
N PRO A 312 29.62 12.94 7.97
CA PRO A 312 29.36 14.08 7.11
C PRO A 312 28.48 13.72 5.90
N GLY A 313 27.52 14.60 5.58
CA GLY A 313 26.71 14.50 4.37
C GLY A 313 25.79 13.28 4.34
N GLU A 314 25.88 12.50 3.27
CA GLU A 314 25.06 11.31 3.03
C GLU A 314 25.96 10.05 2.94
N PRO A 315 26.50 9.58 4.08
CA PRO A 315 27.52 8.53 4.12
C PRO A 315 26.96 7.22 3.58
N LYS A 316 27.80 6.43 2.89
CA LYS A 316 27.38 5.12 2.37
C LYS A 316 27.64 4.04 3.40
N VAL A 317 26.57 3.46 3.94
CA VAL A 317 26.64 2.50 5.05
C VAL A 317 26.20 1.13 4.56
N VAL A 318 27.03 0.11 4.77
CA VAL A 318 26.71 -1.29 4.43
C VAL A 318 26.29 -2.08 5.66
N SER A 319 25.29 -2.93 5.45
CA SER A 319 24.74 -3.89 6.38
C SER A 319 24.37 -5.15 5.58
N SER A 320 24.40 -6.33 6.20
CA SER A 320 23.87 -7.57 5.61
C SER A 320 22.34 -7.72 5.79
N SER A 321 21.68 -6.75 6.44
CA SER A 321 20.27 -6.73 6.77
C SER A 321 19.51 -5.66 5.97
N PHE A 322 18.43 -6.09 5.31
CA PHE A 322 17.49 -5.16 4.66
C PHE A 322 16.72 -4.31 5.67
N LEU A 323 16.40 -4.86 6.85
CA LEU A 323 15.75 -4.08 7.92
C LEU A 323 16.63 -2.91 8.38
N THR A 324 17.91 -3.17 8.65
CA THR A 324 18.85 -2.11 9.00
C THR A 324 18.96 -1.09 7.87
N SER A 325 19.05 -1.56 6.62
CA SER A 325 19.12 -0.68 5.44
C SER A 325 17.88 0.22 5.32
N GLN A 326 16.69 -0.32 5.61
CA GLN A 326 15.45 0.45 5.66
C GLN A 326 15.48 1.49 6.77
N TYR A 327 15.88 1.11 7.99
CA TYR A 327 15.91 2.04 9.11
C TYR A 327 16.96 3.13 8.95
N LEU A 328 18.13 2.81 8.38
CA LEU A 328 19.14 3.81 8.05
C LEU A 328 18.59 4.87 7.08
N ALA A 329 17.86 4.44 6.04
CA ALA A 329 17.24 5.37 5.08
C ALA A 329 16.14 6.25 5.68
N VAL A 330 15.48 5.80 6.76
CA VAL A 330 14.36 6.51 7.39
C VAL A 330 14.82 7.43 8.53
N TYR A 331 15.75 6.96 9.36
CA TYR A 331 16.14 7.62 10.61
C TYR A 331 17.48 8.36 10.54
N THR A 332 18.21 8.25 9.42
CA THR A 332 19.51 8.91 9.27
C THR A 332 19.69 9.56 7.90
N SER A 333 20.76 10.33 7.71
CA SER A 333 21.19 10.81 6.38
C SER A 333 21.92 9.76 5.55
N ALA A 334 22.16 8.55 6.09
CA ALA A 334 22.95 7.53 5.42
C ALA A 334 22.26 6.99 4.16
N ARG A 335 23.07 6.72 3.14
CA ARG A 335 22.67 5.96 1.95
C ARG A 335 22.97 4.49 2.19
N PRO A 336 21.96 3.64 2.42
CA PRO A 336 22.21 2.21 2.60
C PRO A 336 22.79 1.60 1.32
N TYR A 337 23.77 0.70 1.50
CA TYR A 337 24.38 -0.03 0.39
C TYR A 337 23.39 -0.99 -0.27
N LEU A 338 22.57 -1.69 0.54
CA LEU A 338 21.49 -2.56 0.09
C LEU A 338 20.21 -1.75 -0.11
N PRO A 339 19.76 -1.52 -1.35
CA PRO A 339 18.54 -0.80 -1.61
C PRO A 339 17.35 -1.77 -1.66
N GLN A 340 16.20 -1.33 -1.17
CA GLN A 340 14.97 -2.12 -1.23
C GLN A 340 14.43 -2.21 -2.67
N SER A 341 14.05 -3.41 -3.07
CA SER A 341 13.65 -3.76 -4.42
C SER A 341 12.41 -2.99 -4.90
N ILE A 342 11.45 -2.71 -4.01
CA ILE A 342 10.18 -2.04 -4.31
C ILE A 342 10.30 -0.52 -4.54
N ILE A 343 11.41 0.09 -4.11
CA ILE A 343 11.64 1.55 -4.25
C ILE A 343 12.92 1.91 -5.02
N SER A 344 13.72 0.91 -5.41
CA SER A 344 14.98 1.11 -6.12
C SER A 344 14.82 0.89 -7.62
N PRO A 345 15.24 1.82 -8.49
CA PRO A 345 15.24 1.61 -9.93
C PRO A 345 16.40 0.72 -10.41
N LEU A 346 17.27 0.22 -9.53
CA LEU A 346 18.42 -0.61 -9.93
C LEU A 346 17.98 -1.92 -10.59
N PRO A 347 18.70 -2.42 -11.60
CA PRO A 347 18.46 -3.75 -12.18
C PRO A 347 18.54 -4.86 -11.12
N MET A 348 17.81 -5.97 -11.33
CA MET A 348 17.78 -7.07 -10.38
C MET A 348 19.16 -7.67 -10.13
N ASP A 349 19.97 -7.83 -11.18
CA ASP A 349 21.33 -8.36 -11.07
C ASP A 349 22.24 -7.51 -10.16
N GLU A 350 22.05 -6.19 -10.15
CA GLU A 350 22.78 -5.27 -9.26
C GLU A 350 22.30 -5.43 -7.81
N LEU A 351 21.00 -5.58 -7.57
CA LEU A 351 20.45 -5.84 -6.23
C LEU A 351 21.01 -7.15 -5.66
N GLU A 352 20.99 -8.22 -6.46
CA GLU A 352 21.54 -9.53 -6.10
C GLU A 352 23.03 -9.43 -5.83
N THR A 353 23.80 -8.76 -6.70
CA THR A 353 25.25 -8.63 -6.56
C THR A 353 25.61 -7.91 -5.26
N ARG A 354 24.90 -6.83 -4.93
CA ARG A 354 25.09 -6.11 -3.66
C ARG A 354 24.74 -6.98 -2.46
N TYR A 355 23.62 -7.68 -2.51
CA TYR A 355 23.20 -8.57 -1.44
C TYR A 355 24.21 -9.70 -1.21
N LEU A 356 24.70 -10.35 -2.26
CA LEU A 356 25.73 -11.39 -2.16
C LEU A 356 27.06 -10.83 -1.64
N ALA A 357 27.48 -9.65 -2.11
CA ALA A 357 28.71 -8.99 -1.63
C ALA A 357 28.62 -8.61 -0.15
N ALA A 358 27.51 -8.01 0.29
CA ALA A 358 27.28 -7.70 1.71
C ALA A 358 27.28 -8.97 2.55
N SER A 359 26.54 -10.00 2.14
CA SER A 359 26.51 -11.30 2.83
C SER A 359 27.90 -11.94 2.91
N ARG A 360 28.74 -11.76 1.88
CA ARG A 360 30.10 -12.28 1.85
C ARG A 360 31.02 -11.54 2.82
N LEU A 361 30.95 -10.21 2.83
CA LEU A 361 31.78 -9.36 3.69
C LEU A 361 31.43 -9.53 5.18
N PHE A 362 30.17 -9.81 5.50
CA PHE A 362 29.73 -10.13 6.86
C PHE A 362 30.00 -11.59 7.26
N GLY A 363 30.52 -12.43 6.37
CA GLY A 363 30.84 -13.81 6.69
C GLY A 363 29.60 -14.71 6.89
N VAL A 364 28.49 -14.39 6.23
CA VAL A 364 27.29 -15.23 6.22
C VAL A 364 27.63 -16.60 5.62
N ARG A 365 27.28 -17.69 6.30
CA ARG A 365 27.59 -19.03 5.78
C ARG A 365 26.66 -19.38 4.60
N PRO A 366 27.10 -20.20 3.62
CA PRO A 366 26.25 -20.60 2.48
C PRO A 366 24.92 -21.23 2.91
N GLU A 367 24.89 -21.96 4.02
CA GLU A 367 23.67 -22.58 4.55
C GLU A 367 22.69 -21.52 5.05
N VAL A 368 23.18 -20.50 5.76
CA VAL A 368 22.36 -19.38 6.25
C VAL A 368 21.84 -18.55 5.07
N LEU A 369 22.64 -18.38 4.02
CA LEU A 369 22.21 -17.72 2.79
C LEU A 369 21.09 -18.51 2.08
N ASP A 370 21.15 -19.84 2.03
CA ASP A 370 20.07 -20.67 1.47
C ASP A 370 18.78 -20.52 2.31
N ASP A 371 18.88 -20.51 3.63
CA ASP A 371 17.74 -20.29 4.55
C ASP A 371 17.12 -18.90 4.37
N GLN A 372 17.94 -17.87 4.23
CA GLN A 372 17.52 -16.50 3.90
C GLN A 372 16.74 -16.47 2.57
N LEU A 373 17.28 -17.07 1.50
CA LEU A 373 16.63 -17.12 0.19
C LEU A 373 15.34 -17.97 0.17
N ARG A 374 15.15 -18.85 1.16
CA ARG A 374 13.90 -19.60 1.39
C ARG A 374 12.92 -18.87 2.30
N SER A 375 13.31 -17.74 2.89
CA SER A 375 12.61 -17.10 3.99
C SER A 375 12.28 -18.07 5.13
N ARG A 376 13.24 -18.94 5.45
CA ARG A 376 13.13 -19.93 6.53
C ARG A 376 13.91 -19.43 7.76
N PRO A 377 13.25 -19.04 8.86
CA PRO A 377 13.96 -18.75 10.10
C PRO A 377 14.55 -20.04 10.71
N PRO A 378 15.54 -19.95 11.61
CA PRO A 378 16.13 -21.11 12.26
C PRO A 378 15.08 -21.91 13.07
N ASP A 379 15.14 -23.24 13.00
CA ASP A 379 14.12 -24.17 13.55
C ASP A 379 13.97 -24.11 15.08
N ASP A 380 14.97 -23.59 15.82
CA ASP A 380 14.88 -23.46 17.27
C ASP A 380 13.77 -22.47 17.65
N PRO A 381 12.70 -22.91 18.35
CA PRO A 381 11.60 -22.04 18.73
C PRO A 381 12.14 -20.93 19.63
N CYS A 382 12.26 -19.75 19.06
CA CYS A 382 12.59 -18.57 19.81
C CYS A 382 11.30 -18.09 20.48
N LEU A 383 11.25 -18.18 21.81
CA LEU A 383 10.13 -17.69 22.61
C LEU A 383 10.60 -16.44 23.38
N GLY A 384 10.08 -15.26 23.03
CA GLY A 384 10.39 -14.01 23.74
C GLY A 384 10.63 -12.80 22.83
N LEU A 385 11.02 -11.69 23.45
CA LEU A 385 11.23 -10.38 22.78
C LEU A 385 12.42 -10.37 21.82
N GLU A 386 13.44 -11.19 22.09
CA GLU A 386 14.61 -11.41 21.22
C GLU A 386 14.21 -11.99 19.85
N CYS A 387 13.03 -12.60 19.77
CA CYS A 387 12.51 -13.31 18.61
C CYS A 387 11.68 -12.42 17.69
N TYR A 388 11.09 -11.33 18.22
CA TYR A 388 10.36 -10.35 17.41
C TYR A 388 11.27 -9.75 16.33
N TYR A 389 12.57 -9.59 16.64
CA TYR A 389 13.57 -9.14 15.70
C TYR A 389 14.18 -10.27 14.85
N ARG A 390 14.12 -11.53 15.31
CA ARG A 390 14.81 -12.69 14.70
C ARG A 390 14.12 -13.21 13.44
N ASP A 391 12.79 -13.29 13.43
CA ASP A 391 12.08 -13.93 12.32
C ASP A 391 11.69 -12.94 11.21
N GLU A 392 11.48 -11.66 11.54
CA GLU A 392 11.12 -10.64 10.55
C GLU A 392 12.21 -10.47 9.48
N ASN A 393 13.49 -10.59 9.87
CA ASN A 393 14.61 -10.38 8.96
C ASN A 393 14.71 -11.50 7.89
N PHE A 394 14.42 -12.75 8.26
CA PHE A 394 14.32 -13.88 7.31
C PHE A 394 13.03 -13.81 6.49
N GLY A 395 11.91 -13.51 7.15
CA GLY A 395 10.59 -13.47 6.52
C GLY A 395 10.45 -12.37 5.46
N LYS A 396 11.07 -11.20 5.68
CA LYS A 396 10.99 -10.05 4.76
C LYS A 396 12.06 -10.04 3.68
N LEU A 397 13.10 -10.86 3.78
CA LEU A 397 14.23 -10.81 2.84
C LEU A 397 13.81 -10.97 1.38
N THR A 398 12.91 -11.92 1.09
CA THR A 398 12.40 -12.12 -0.26
C THR A 398 11.62 -10.89 -0.74
N ASP A 399 10.81 -10.28 0.13
CA ASP A 399 10.07 -9.07 -0.20
C ASP A 399 11.01 -7.86 -0.43
N ASP A 400 12.04 -7.73 0.39
CA ASP A 400 13.01 -6.64 0.30
C ASP A 400 13.95 -6.78 -0.90
N LEU A 401 14.33 -8.00 -1.29
CA LEU A 401 15.23 -8.27 -2.43
C LEU A 401 14.49 -8.41 -3.77
N TYR A 402 13.34 -9.10 -3.78
CA TYR A 402 12.61 -9.42 -5.01
C TYR A 402 11.21 -8.81 -5.08
N ALA A 403 10.62 -8.40 -3.96
CA ALA A 403 9.22 -8.03 -3.87
C ALA A 403 8.35 -9.09 -4.57
N CYS A 404 7.60 -8.69 -5.59
CA CYS A 404 6.72 -9.58 -6.34
C CYS A 404 7.31 -10.07 -7.68
N TYR A 405 8.62 -9.97 -7.91
CA TYR A 405 9.28 -10.27 -9.19
C TYR A 405 8.97 -11.66 -9.78
N PHE A 406 8.82 -12.67 -8.91
CA PHE A 406 8.50 -14.04 -9.31
C PHE A 406 7.00 -14.35 -9.32
N SER A 407 6.15 -13.40 -8.94
CA SER A 407 4.70 -13.56 -9.03
C SER A 407 4.25 -13.29 -10.46
N ARG A 408 4.12 -14.35 -11.25
CA ARG A 408 3.58 -14.28 -12.61
C ARG A 408 2.30 -15.07 -12.68
N GLY A 409 1.29 -14.47 -13.29
CA GLY A 409 0.03 -15.15 -13.55
C GLY A 409 -1.10 -14.19 -13.82
N SER A 410 -2.24 -14.81 -14.08
CA SER A 410 -3.52 -14.14 -14.20
C SER A 410 -3.84 -13.33 -12.94
N VAL A 411 -4.64 -12.25 -13.03
CA VAL A 411 -5.04 -11.47 -11.83
C VAL A 411 -5.67 -12.35 -10.75
N ASN A 412 -6.46 -13.35 -11.13
CA ASN A 412 -7.07 -14.27 -10.17
C ASN A 412 -6.02 -15.23 -9.55
N THR A 413 -5.02 -15.67 -10.32
CA THR A 413 -3.90 -16.48 -9.81
C THR A 413 -3.04 -15.67 -8.84
N TYR A 414 -2.66 -14.45 -9.25
CA TYR A 414 -1.85 -13.54 -8.44
C TYR A 414 -2.49 -13.31 -7.06
N PHE A 415 -3.79 -13.01 -7.03
CA PHE A 415 -4.49 -12.73 -5.77
C PHE A 415 -4.58 -13.93 -4.83
N ARG A 416 -4.53 -15.16 -5.36
CA ARG A 416 -4.51 -16.39 -4.56
C ARG A 416 -3.12 -16.73 -4.03
N GLN A 417 -2.08 -16.49 -4.84
CA GLN A 417 -0.71 -16.93 -4.55
C GLN A 417 0.12 -15.88 -3.80
N GLY A 418 -0.18 -14.59 -3.96
CA GLY A 418 0.63 -13.50 -3.42
C GLY A 418 1.96 -13.31 -4.16
N CYS A 419 2.94 -12.65 -3.52
CA CYS A 419 4.29 -12.59 -4.07
C CYS A 419 4.91 -14.01 -4.07
N GLY A 420 5.42 -14.44 -5.23
CA GLY A 420 5.96 -15.79 -5.43
C GLY A 420 7.26 -16.00 -4.67
N ARG A 421 7.54 -17.25 -4.29
CA ARG A 421 8.84 -17.64 -3.68
C ARG A 421 9.95 -17.61 -4.73
N VAL A 422 11.19 -17.39 -4.27
CA VAL A 422 12.38 -17.51 -5.13
C VAL A 422 12.44 -18.93 -5.73
N PRO A 423 12.45 -19.08 -7.07
CA PRO A 423 12.53 -20.39 -7.70
C PRO A 423 13.80 -21.13 -7.31
N GLU A 424 13.71 -22.46 -7.19
CA GLU A 424 14.84 -23.31 -6.80
C GLU A 424 16.06 -23.15 -7.73
N ALA A 425 15.83 -23.06 -9.04
CA ALA A 425 16.89 -22.83 -10.02
C ALA A 425 17.62 -21.49 -9.79
N LYS A 426 16.87 -20.44 -9.44
CA LYS A 426 17.45 -19.12 -9.15
C LYS A 426 18.23 -19.14 -7.85
N ARG A 427 17.71 -19.80 -6.82
CA ARG A 427 18.42 -19.99 -5.54
C ARG A 427 19.74 -20.74 -5.72
N ALA A 428 19.74 -21.83 -6.48
CA ALA A 428 20.95 -22.60 -6.78
C ALA A 428 22.00 -21.77 -7.53
N GLU A 429 21.58 -20.93 -8.49
CA GLU A 429 22.45 -20.00 -9.21
C GLU A 429 23.09 -18.96 -8.29
N LEU A 430 22.33 -18.36 -7.37
CA LEU A 430 22.84 -17.40 -6.39
C LEU A 430 23.85 -18.03 -5.43
N LEU A 431 23.59 -19.24 -4.93
CA LEU A 431 24.53 -19.97 -4.06
C LEU A 431 25.84 -20.30 -4.79
N ALA A 432 25.77 -20.66 -6.07
CA ALA A 432 26.95 -20.88 -6.91
C ALA A 432 27.75 -19.58 -7.10
N ARG A 433 27.10 -18.46 -7.42
CA ARG A 433 27.74 -17.14 -7.50
C ARG A 433 28.38 -16.74 -6.18
N TYR A 434 27.66 -16.92 -5.08
CA TYR A 434 28.15 -16.61 -3.73
C TYR A 434 29.42 -17.38 -3.38
N SER A 435 29.46 -18.68 -3.71
CA SER A 435 30.62 -19.54 -3.43
C SER A 435 31.87 -19.12 -4.21
N ALA A 436 31.68 -18.59 -5.41
CA ALA A 436 32.77 -18.07 -6.25
C ALA A 436 33.19 -16.63 -5.88
N LEU A 437 32.37 -15.92 -5.10
CA LEU A 437 32.56 -14.50 -4.83
C LEU A 437 33.74 -14.25 -3.88
N ARG A 438 34.65 -13.38 -4.32
CA ARG A 438 35.72 -12.80 -3.51
C ARG A 438 35.45 -11.31 -3.38
N SER A 439 35.02 -10.89 -2.20
CA SER A 439 34.71 -9.49 -1.89
C SER A 439 35.64 -8.99 -0.79
N ARG A 440 36.18 -7.78 -0.97
CA ARG A 440 36.86 -7.00 0.07
C ARG A 440 36.11 -5.68 0.27
N TRP A 441 36.33 -5.02 1.40
CA TRP A 441 35.64 -3.77 1.70
C TRP A 441 35.96 -2.66 0.69
N GLN A 442 37.16 -2.66 0.10
CA GLN A 442 37.54 -1.71 -0.95
C GLN A 442 36.84 -1.96 -2.29
N ASP A 443 36.30 -3.16 -2.51
CA ASP A 443 35.67 -3.52 -3.79
C ASP A 443 34.21 -3.01 -3.87
N ILE A 444 33.64 -2.54 -2.75
CA ILE A 444 32.28 -1.98 -2.70
C ILE A 444 32.29 -0.48 -2.36
N PRO A 445 31.33 0.31 -2.88
CA PRO A 445 31.23 1.74 -2.58
C PRO A 445 30.65 2.02 -1.18
N ALA A 446 31.09 1.31 -0.14
CA ALA A 446 30.76 1.61 1.25
C ALA A 446 31.84 2.49 1.88
N GLU A 447 31.44 3.26 2.88
CA GLU A 447 32.32 4.10 3.70
C GLU A 447 32.30 3.63 5.16
N TYR A 448 31.16 3.09 5.60
CA TYR A 448 30.97 2.56 6.94
C TYR A 448 30.26 1.22 6.91
N VAL A 449 30.50 0.40 7.93
CA VAL A 449 29.84 -0.88 8.19
C VAL A 449 28.99 -0.73 9.44
N TYR A 450 27.70 -1.05 9.36
CA TYR A 450 26.80 -1.09 10.51
C TYR A 450 26.60 -2.55 10.91
N TYR A 451 26.89 -2.87 12.17
CA TYR A 451 26.75 -4.22 12.72
C TYR A 451 25.97 -4.17 14.03
N GLY A 452 24.70 -4.54 13.97
CA GLY A 452 23.77 -4.51 15.09
C GLY A 452 23.01 -5.83 15.28
N PRO A 453 21.86 -5.79 15.98
CA PRO A 453 21.10 -7.00 16.31
C PRO A 453 20.57 -7.77 15.09
N TRP A 454 20.35 -7.10 13.96
CA TRP A 454 19.82 -7.76 12.76
C TRP A 454 20.90 -8.48 11.95
N GLU A 455 22.12 -7.94 11.88
CA GLU A 455 23.26 -8.58 11.21
C GLU A 455 23.76 -9.79 12.00
N ARG A 456 23.75 -9.70 13.34
CA ARG A 456 24.12 -10.79 14.26
C ARG A 456 23.28 -12.06 14.07
N GLN A 457 22.09 -11.94 13.49
CA GLN A 457 21.24 -13.10 13.18
C GLN A 457 21.78 -13.97 12.05
N PHE A 458 22.66 -13.42 11.20
CA PHE A 458 23.15 -14.12 10.02
C PHE A 458 24.57 -14.64 10.19
N SER A 459 25.37 -13.96 11.01
CA SER A 459 26.80 -14.22 11.14
C SER A 459 27.38 -13.48 12.34
N GLU A 460 28.47 -14.02 12.91
CA GLU A 460 29.28 -13.39 13.95
C GLU A 460 30.72 -13.15 13.46
N PRO A 461 30.94 -12.25 12.48
CA PRO A 461 32.28 -11.94 11.99
C PRO A 461 33.11 -11.25 13.08
N ASN A 462 34.42 -11.52 13.09
CA ASN A 462 35.36 -10.81 13.95
C ASN A 462 35.90 -9.56 13.24
N PHE A 463 35.09 -8.50 13.18
CA PHE A 463 35.47 -7.24 12.53
C PHE A 463 36.61 -6.50 13.23
N GLU A 464 36.83 -6.72 14.53
CA GLU A 464 37.97 -6.14 15.26
C GLU A 464 39.33 -6.59 14.71
N ARG A 465 39.38 -7.81 14.16
CA ARG A 465 40.59 -8.37 13.52
C ARG A 465 40.71 -8.01 12.04
N ASP A 466 39.70 -7.40 11.44
CA ASP A 466 39.75 -6.99 10.03
C ASP A 466 40.59 -5.72 9.89
N SER A 467 41.77 -5.85 9.30
CA SER A 467 42.71 -4.74 9.12
C SER A 467 42.16 -3.62 8.24
N GLN A 468 41.11 -3.88 7.45
CA GLN A 468 40.45 -2.92 6.57
C GLN A 468 39.41 -2.06 7.28
N LEU A 469 39.09 -2.37 8.55
CA LEU A 469 38.08 -1.67 9.33
C LEU A 469 38.71 -0.92 10.51
N THR A 470 38.08 0.18 10.90
CA THR A 470 38.37 0.91 12.14
C THR A 470 37.07 1.09 12.91
N LEU A 471 36.99 0.62 14.15
CA LEU A 471 35.82 0.87 15.01
C LEU A 471 35.72 2.37 15.32
N VAL A 472 34.55 2.98 15.03
CA VAL A 472 34.29 4.41 15.26
C VAL A 472 33.14 4.67 16.23
N TYR A 473 32.28 3.68 16.46
CA TYR A 473 31.21 3.73 17.45
C TYR A 473 30.94 2.33 17.99
N GLN A 474 30.66 2.25 19.29
CA GLN A 474 30.23 1.02 19.93
C GLN A 474 29.31 1.33 21.11
N ASN A 475 28.25 0.55 21.22
CA ASN A 475 27.42 0.43 22.40
C ASN A 475 27.07 -1.06 22.63
N PRO A 476 26.26 -1.43 23.64
CA PRO A 476 25.95 -2.83 23.90
C PRO A 476 25.29 -3.62 22.76
N LEU A 477 24.63 -2.96 21.81
CA LEU A 477 23.90 -3.61 20.71
C LEU A 477 24.51 -3.36 19.33
N VAL A 478 25.21 -2.24 19.13
CA VAL A 478 25.62 -1.73 17.82
C VAL A 478 27.10 -1.38 17.80
N GLU A 479 27.77 -1.83 16.74
CA GLU A 479 29.12 -1.44 16.36
C GLU A 479 29.07 -0.80 14.97
N ILE A 480 29.78 0.32 14.80
CA ILE A 480 29.97 0.98 13.50
C ILE A 480 31.45 1.07 13.21
N TYR A 481 31.83 0.60 12.03
CA TYR A 481 33.21 0.63 11.56
C TYR A 481 33.34 1.56 10.35
N GLN A 482 34.47 2.24 10.23
CA GLN A 482 34.88 2.96 9.03
C GLN A 482 35.73 2.04 8.15
N VAL A 483 35.45 2.04 6.85
CA VAL A 483 36.24 1.32 5.84
C VAL A 483 37.50 2.13 5.52
N LYS A 484 38.68 1.52 5.69
CA LYS A 484 39.97 2.11 5.29
C LYS A 484 40.09 2.04 3.76
N ARG A 485 40.34 3.19 3.14
CA ARG A 485 40.59 3.33 1.71
C ARG A 485 42.06 3.61 1.42
#